data_AF-A0AAN3YS55-F1
#
_entry.id   AF-A0AAN3YS55-F1
#
_cell.length_a   1.000
_cell.length_b   1.000
_cell.length_c   1.000
_cell.angle_alpha   90.00
_cell.angle_beta   90.00
_cell.angle_gamma   90.00
#
_symmetry.space_group_name_H-M   'P 1'
#
loop_
_entity.id
_entity.type
_entity.pdbx_description
1 polymer ?
#
loop_
_entity_poly.entity_id
_entity_poly.type
_entity_poly.pdbx_seq_one_letter_code
_entity_poly.pdbx_strand_id
1 'polypeptide(L)'
;MKGFGWGLLVIGILAAFAAFNMDVSVATSYGGRVNNFGLMAQRQNYILISCFIIFCGLMMVIFGGRKSIESGQVKCPFCAEFISNEAIKCKHCGSDLSEHKRLQKEKETNLKIKFNAINYDQTELYDTSSGKAVLNYEKLAKLVQRIKFEDEDISGEALLARQKFNIETIQSRLPKEIKKEFRDKVSQLILDSFIKSDKLGELHYRFIFIDNGNYRINKDEIKKFAEHLISKLPYGHDVFTDFNDEISKAMKSIPSDVRGDFMSNLHHFVYGK
;
A
#
# COMPACT_ATOMS: atom_id res chain seq x y z
N MET A 1 -22.58 9.96 -5.52
CA MET A 1 -24.04 10.19 -5.40
C MET A 1 -24.52 11.46 -6.10
N LYS A 2 -23.70 12.52 -6.24
CA LYS A 2 -24.11 13.77 -6.92
C LYS A 2 -24.54 13.61 -8.39
N GLY A 3 -23.86 12.77 -9.17
CA GLY A 3 -24.22 12.55 -10.59
C GLY A 3 -25.60 11.92 -10.78
N PHE A 4 -25.94 10.94 -9.94
CA PHE A 4 -27.29 10.35 -9.92
C PHE A 4 -28.36 11.36 -9.47
N GLY A 5 -28.05 12.19 -8.45
CA GLY A 5 -28.93 13.26 -7.98
C GLY A 5 -29.26 14.29 -9.07
N TRP A 6 -28.26 14.68 -9.87
CA TRP A 6 -28.48 15.56 -11.04
C TRP A 6 -29.38 14.92 -12.10
N GLY A 7 -29.17 13.64 -12.42
CA GLY A 7 -30.04 12.92 -13.36
C GLY A 7 -31.49 12.87 -12.87
N LEU A 8 -31.69 12.60 -11.58
CA LEU A 8 -33.02 12.52 -10.96
C LEU A 8 -33.73 13.89 -10.91
N LEU A 9 -32.98 14.98 -10.70
CA LEU A 9 -33.51 16.35 -10.81
C LEU A 9 -33.99 16.68 -12.22
N VAL A 10 -33.21 16.36 -13.25
CA VAL A 10 -33.59 16.61 -14.65
C VAL A 10 -34.86 15.82 -15.01
N ILE A 11 -34.92 14.54 -14.63
CA ILE A 11 -36.11 13.70 -14.86
C ILE A 11 -37.33 14.26 -14.14
N GLY A 12 -37.18 14.67 -12.88
CA GLY A 12 -38.28 15.25 -12.10
C GLY A 12 -38.82 16.56 -12.69
N ILE A 13 -37.94 17.44 -13.18
CA ILE A 13 -38.33 18.71 -13.83
C ILE A 13 -39.10 18.45 -15.13
N LEU A 14 -38.62 17.51 -15.97
CA LEU A 14 -39.30 17.14 -17.22
C LEU A 14 -40.68 16.53 -16.95
N ALA A 15 -40.79 15.65 -15.93
CA ALA A 15 -42.06 15.06 -15.52
C ALA A 15 -43.05 16.11 -14.99
N ALA A 16 -42.57 17.08 -14.19
CA ALA A 16 -43.39 18.19 -13.71
C ALA A 16 -43.92 19.02 -14.88
N PHE A 17 -43.07 19.36 -15.86
CA PHE A 17 -43.48 20.12 -17.03
C PHE A 17 -44.55 19.38 -17.85
N ALA A 18 -44.39 18.07 -18.05
CA ALA A 18 -45.41 17.24 -18.71
C ALA A 18 -46.73 17.22 -17.93
N ALA A 19 -46.69 17.07 -16.61
CA ALA A 19 -47.88 17.08 -15.76
C ALA A 19 -48.59 18.44 -15.76
N PHE A 20 -47.85 19.55 -15.78
CA PHE A 20 -48.44 20.89 -15.88
C PHE A 20 -49.14 21.13 -17.21
N ASN A 21 -48.71 20.48 -18.30
CA ASN A 21 -49.33 20.63 -19.61
C ASN A 21 -50.43 19.58 -19.90
N MET A 22 -50.78 18.73 -18.94
CA MET A 22 -51.84 17.73 -19.14
C MET A 22 -53.22 18.40 -19.19
N ASP A 23 -53.95 18.20 -20.30
CA ASP A 23 -55.34 18.63 -20.44
C ASP A 23 -56.22 17.81 -19.49
N VAL A 24 -57.03 18.51 -18.70
CA VAL A 24 -57.94 17.93 -17.71
C VAL A 24 -59.40 17.94 -18.17
N SER A 25 -59.65 18.38 -19.39
CA SER A 25 -60.99 18.56 -19.93
C SER A 25 -61.39 17.44 -20.89
N VAL A 26 -62.69 17.12 -20.90
CA VAL A 26 -63.31 16.19 -21.83
C VAL A 26 -64.41 16.89 -22.61
N ALA A 27 -64.62 16.50 -23.87
CA ALA A 27 -65.67 17.04 -24.71
C ALA A 27 -67.04 16.52 -24.26
N THR A 28 -68.05 17.41 -24.20
CA THR A 28 -69.44 17.06 -23.93
C THR A 28 -70.22 16.95 -25.23
N SER A 29 -71.33 16.19 -25.20
CA SER A 29 -72.21 16.00 -26.36
C SER A 29 -72.86 17.28 -26.89
N TYR A 30 -72.76 18.39 -26.15
CA TYR A 30 -73.28 19.71 -26.52
C TYR A 30 -72.19 20.66 -27.05
N GLY A 31 -71.02 20.13 -27.45
CA GLY A 31 -69.94 20.91 -28.06
C GLY A 31 -69.09 21.73 -27.09
N GLY A 32 -69.33 21.61 -25.78
CA GLY A 32 -68.53 22.24 -24.73
C GLY A 32 -67.39 21.35 -24.22
N ARG A 33 -66.46 21.91 -23.46
CA ARG A 33 -65.47 21.15 -22.68
C ARG A 33 -65.74 21.36 -21.20
N VAL A 34 -65.70 20.28 -20.44
CA VAL A 34 -65.83 20.33 -18.97
C VAL A 34 -64.62 19.70 -18.33
N ASN A 35 -64.20 20.23 -17.18
CA ASN A 35 -63.09 19.66 -16.43
C ASN A 35 -63.53 18.35 -15.79
N ASN A 36 -62.77 17.29 -16.06
CA ASN A 36 -63.00 15.98 -15.49
C ASN A 36 -62.28 15.90 -14.13
N PHE A 37 -63.03 15.66 -13.06
CA PHE A 37 -62.47 15.54 -11.71
C PHE A 37 -61.39 14.46 -11.60
N GLY A 38 -61.54 13.35 -12.33
CA GLY A 38 -60.55 12.27 -12.37
C GLY A 38 -59.25 12.67 -13.06
N LEU A 39 -59.32 13.33 -14.23
CA LEU A 39 -58.13 13.84 -14.91
C LEU A 39 -57.44 14.95 -14.11
N MET A 40 -58.22 15.78 -13.42
CA MET A 40 -57.69 16.80 -12.53
C MET A 40 -56.96 16.20 -11.31
N ALA A 41 -57.53 15.14 -10.71
CA ALA A 41 -56.87 14.39 -9.64
C ALA A 41 -55.59 13.67 -10.13
N GLN A 42 -55.63 13.11 -11.35
CA GLN A 42 -54.46 12.48 -11.98
C GLN A 42 -53.34 13.50 -12.24
N ARG A 43 -53.69 14.71 -12.71
CA ARG A 43 -52.72 15.81 -12.86
C ARG A 43 -52.04 16.14 -11.54
N GLN A 44 -52.83 16.25 -10.48
CA GLN A 44 -52.36 16.56 -9.14
C GLN A 44 -51.42 15.45 -8.60
N ASN A 45 -51.77 14.18 -8.81
CA ASN A 45 -50.93 13.04 -8.42
C ASN A 45 -49.57 13.05 -9.14
N TYR A 46 -49.56 13.31 -10.45
CA TYR A 46 -48.30 13.40 -11.20
C TYR A 46 -47.44 14.59 -10.78
N ILE A 47 -48.05 15.75 -10.46
CA ILE A 47 -47.32 16.90 -9.91
C ILE A 47 -46.71 16.54 -8.56
N LEU A 48 -47.45 15.87 -7.66
CA LEU A 48 -46.97 15.48 -6.34
C LEU A 48 -45.78 14.52 -6.43
N ILE A 49 -45.89 13.49 -7.28
CA ILE A 49 -44.79 12.53 -7.52
C ILE A 49 -43.56 13.26 -8.09
N SER A 50 -43.75 14.17 -9.05
CA SER A 50 -42.65 14.93 -9.66
C SER A 50 -41.94 15.82 -8.63
N CYS A 51 -42.70 16.51 -7.78
CA CYS A 51 -42.14 17.31 -6.68
C CYS A 51 -41.36 16.45 -5.69
N PHE A 52 -41.84 15.26 -5.35
CA PHE A 52 -41.13 14.34 -4.46
C PHE A 52 -39.81 13.85 -5.06
N ILE A 53 -39.81 13.51 -6.36
CA ILE A 53 -38.61 13.15 -7.12
C ILE A 53 -37.61 14.31 -7.10
N ILE A 54 -38.04 15.53 -7.42
CA ILE A 54 -37.18 16.73 -7.37
C ILE A 54 -36.60 16.94 -5.97
N PHE A 55 -37.42 16.81 -4.92
CA PHE A 55 -36.98 16.95 -3.54
C PHE A 55 -35.90 15.92 -3.18
N CYS A 56 -36.11 14.64 -3.49
CA CYS A 56 -35.11 13.60 -3.26
C CYS A 56 -33.82 13.85 -4.05
N GLY A 57 -33.93 14.28 -5.31
CA GLY A 57 -32.78 14.64 -6.14
C GLY A 57 -31.98 15.81 -5.55
N LEU A 58 -32.68 16.86 -5.11
CA LEU A 58 -32.09 18.02 -4.42
C LEU A 58 -31.37 17.59 -3.14
N MET A 59 -32.01 16.77 -2.30
CA MET A 59 -31.41 16.25 -1.06
C MET A 59 -30.15 15.43 -1.37
N MET A 60 -30.16 14.58 -2.40
CA MET A 60 -28.97 13.82 -2.80
C MET A 60 -27.84 14.70 -3.34
N VAL A 61 -28.14 15.84 -3.98
CA VAL A 61 -27.11 16.80 -4.43
C VAL A 61 -26.52 17.59 -3.26
N ILE A 62 -27.36 18.08 -2.35
CA ILE A 62 -26.95 18.87 -1.17
C ILE A 62 -26.16 18.00 -0.17
N PHE A 63 -26.71 16.85 0.20
CA PHE A 63 -26.12 15.97 1.22
C PHE A 63 -25.15 14.93 0.65
N GLY A 64 -25.23 14.59 -0.64
CA GLY A 64 -24.32 13.64 -1.30
C GLY A 64 -22.89 14.16 -1.52
N GLY A 65 -22.52 15.24 -0.83
CA GLY A 65 -21.23 15.91 -0.87
C GLY A 65 -20.51 16.08 0.46
N ARG A 66 -20.93 15.45 1.55
CA ARG A 66 -20.23 15.59 2.84
C ARG A 66 -19.32 14.40 3.14
N LYS A 67 -18.09 14.45 2.61
CA LYS A 67 -16.91 14.22 3.45
C LYS A 67 -16.43 15.60 3.90
N SER A 68 -17.24 16.26 4.72
CA SER A 68 -16.82 17.44 5.48
C SER A 68 -16.52 16.95 6.88
N ILE A 69 -15.42 16.22 7.01
CA ILE A 69 -14.64 16.32 8.25
C ILE A 69 -14.25 17.79 8.27
N GLU A 70 -14.74 18.56 9.25
CA GLU A 70 -14.18 19.88 9.51
C GLU A 70 -12.66 19.73 9.52
N SER A 71 -12.00 20.40 8.59
CA SER A 71 -10.56 20.34 8.39
C SER A 71 -9.87 20.69 9.70
N GLY A 72 -9.47 19.66 10.45
CA GLY A 72 -8.84 19.82 11.76
C GLY A 72 -9.50 19.10 12.94
N GLN A 73 -10.58 18.32 12.77
CA GLN A 73 -11.13 17.49 13.86
C GLN A 73 -11.09 15.99 13.54
N VAL A 74 -10.72 15.19 14.53
CA VAL A 74 -10.67 13.71 14.47
C VAL A 74 -11.36 13.12 15.69
N LYS A 75 -11.82 11.87 15.59
CA LYS A 75 -12.34 11.15 16.76
C LYS A 75 -11.21 10.60 17.60
N CYS A 76 -11.31 10.75 18.92
CA CYS A 76 -10.40 10.13 19.86
C CYS A 76 -10.52 8.59 19.78
N PRO A 77 -9.41 7.83 19.66
CA PRO A 77 -9.43 6.37 19.58
C PRO A 77 -9.86 5.68 20.89
N PHE A 78 -9.84 6.39 22.02
CA PHE A 78 -10.14 5.82 23.34
C PHE A 78 -11.58 6.07 23.80
N CYS A 79 -12.14 7.24 23.49
CA CYS A 79 -13.49 7.64 23.95
C CYS A 79 -14.44 8.04 22.81
N ALA A 80 -14.01 7.94 21.55
CA ALA A 80 -14.77 8.26 20.34
C ALA A 80 -15.23 9.72 20.18
N GLU A 81 -14.93 10.61 21.14
CA GLU A 81 -15.31 12.01 21.05
C GLU A 81 -14.45 12.83 20.09
N PHE A 82 -15.04 13.89 19.54
CA PHE A 82 -14.35 14.79 18.62
C PHE A 82 -13.32 15.66 19.35
N ILE A 83 -12.10 15.65 18.82
CA ILE A 83 -10.93 16.38 19.31
C ILE A 83 -10.20 17.03 18.14
N SER A 84 -9.35 18.02 18.43
CA SER A 84 -8.47 18.62 17.42
C SER A 84 -7.53 17.56 16.83
N ASN A 85 -7.31 17.61 15.52
CA ASN A 85 -6.32 16.79 14.82
C ASN A 85 -4.90 17.02 15.34
N GLU A 86 -4.64 18.15 15.99
CA GLU A 86 -3.33 18.47 16.60
C GLU A 86 -3.24 18.05 18.08
N ALA A 87 -4.33 17.57 18.69
CA ALA A 87 -4.34 17.23 20.11
C ALA A 87 -3.34 16.11 20.47
N ILE A 88 -2.44 16.38 21.42
CA ILE A 88 -1.50 15.38 21.98
C ILE A 88 -2.19 14.59 23.12
N LYS A 89 -3.10 15.24 23.85
CA LYS A 89 -3.95 14.60 24.87
C LYS A 89 -5.42 14.88 24.59
N CYS A 90 -6.28 13.91 24.88
CA CYS A 90 -7.73 14.06 24.73
C CYS A 90 -8.31 14.96 25.85
N LYS A 91 -9.05 16.01 25.47
CA LYS A 91 -9.74 16.90 26.42
C LYS A 91 -10.89 16.23 27.20
N HIS A 92 -11.42 15.11 26.70
CA HIS A 92 -12.59 14.43 27.26
C HIS A 92 -12.20 13.31 28.21
N CYS A 93 -11.26 12.44 27.79
CA CYS A 93 -10.87 11.25 28.57
C CYS A 93 -9.44 11.31 29.14
N GLY A 94 -8.67 12.37 28.84
CA GLY A 94 -7.30 12.55 29.33
C GLY A 94 -6.24 11.63 28.71
N SER A 95 -6.63 10.68 27.85
CA SER A 95 -5.70 9.73 27.21
C SER A 95 -4.65 10.44 26.35
N ASP A 96 -3.43 9.91 26.40
CA ASP A 96 -2.32 10.34 25.56
C ASP A 96 -2.45 9.75 24.15
N LEU A 97 -2.36 10.61 23.14
CA LEU A 97 -2.54 10.29 21.73
C LEU A 97 -1.21 10.25 20.97
N SER A 98 -0.09 10.59 21.62
CA SER A 98 1.24 10.66 21.00
C SER A 98 1.62 9.36 20.31
N GLU A 99 1.50 8.23 21.02
CA GLU A 99 1.84 6.91 20.48
C GLU A 99 0.89 6.50 19.34
N HIS A 100 -0.41 6.72 19.50
CA HIS A 100 -1.39 6.42 18.46
C HIS A 100 -1.14 7.25 17.19
N LYS A 101 -0.78 8.53 17.34
CA LYS A 101 -0.40 9.39 16.21
C LYS A 101 0.90 8.96 15.56
N ARG A 102 1.90 8.54 16.34
CA ARG A 102 3.15 7.96 15.82
C ARG A 102 2.86 6.74 14.97
N LEU A 103 2.09 5.78 15.49
CA LEU A 103 1.69 4.56 14.79
C LEU A 103 0.83 4.84 13.55
N GLN A 104 -0.05 5.85 13.59
CA GLN A 104 -0.82 6.27 12.43
C GLN A 104 0.05 6.90 11.35
N LYS A 105 0.97 7.79 11.74
CA LYS A 105 1.92 8.41 10.82
C LYS A 105 2.83 7.35 10.20
N GLU A 106 3.30 6.40 10.99
CA GLU A 106 4.08 5.25 10.52
C GLU A 106 3.29 4.38 9.53
N LYS A 107 2.04 4.02 9.85
CA LYS A 107 1.15 3.30 8.92
C LYS A 107 0.88 4.07 7.63
N GLU A 108 0.64 5.39 7.70
CA GLU A 108 0.39 6.22 6.52
C GLU A 108 1.67 6.39 5.68
N THR A 109 2.82 6.51 6.32
CA THR A 109 4.13 6.56 5.66
C THR A 109 4.38 5.22 4.96
N ASN A 110 4.18 4.10 5.65
CA ASN A 110 4.32 2.75 5.10
C ASN A 110 3.31 2.47 3.97
N LEU A 111 2.10 3.04 4.03
CA LEU A 111 1.10 2.92 2.96
C LEU A 111 1.48 3.76 1.72
N LYS A 112 2.07 4.95 1.91
CA LYS A 112 2.62 5.78 0.82
C LYS A 112 3.89 5.17 0.21
N ILE A 113 4.61 4.34 0.96
CA ILE A 113 5.81 3.62 0.51
C ILE A 113 5.47 2.42 -0.38
N LYS A 114 4.24 1.87 -0.35
CA LYS A 114 3.82 0.78 -1.25
C LYS A 114 3.78 1.26 -2.72
N PHE A 115 4.82 0.92 -3.46
CA PHE A 115 4.92 0.90 -4.90
C PHE A 115 3.66 0.31 -5.55
N ASN A 116 3.08 1.13 -6.41
CA ASN A 116 1.94 0.76 -7.21
C ASN A 116 2.26 1.05 -8.68
N ALA A 117 2.37 0.00 -9.47
CA ALA A 117 2.68 0.09 -10.90
C ALA A 117 1.61 0.85 -11.71
N ILE A 118 0.38 0.96 -11.21
CA ILE A 118 -0.71 1.65 -11.93
C ILE A 118 -0.36 3.13 -12.15
N ASN A 119 0.30 3.75 -11.16
CA ASN A 119 0.66 5.17 -11.15
C ASN A 119 2.13 5.42 -11.50
N TYR A 120 2.87 4.39 -11.89
CA TYR A 120 4.28 4.51 -12.26
C TYR A 120 4.41 5.05 -13.68
N ASP A 121 5.23 6.07 -13.88
CA ASP A 121 5.58 6.55 -15.22
C ASP A 121 6.68 5.67 -15.82
N GLN A 122 6.25 4.73 -16.68
CA GLN A 122 7.19 3.83 -17.37
C GLN A 122 8.01 4.50 -18.48
N THR A 123 7.72 5.75 -18.86
CA THR A 123 8.50 6.45 -19.90
C THR A 123 9.91 6.78 -19.46
N GLU A 124 10.13 6.94 -18.14
CA GLU A 124 11.47 7.12 -17.57
C GLU A 124 12.36 5.88 -17.69
N LEU A 125 11.81 4.70 -18.04
CA LEU A 125 12.58 3.46 -18.11
C LEU A 125 13.33 3.28 -19.43
N TYR A 126 13.14 4.14 -20.42
CA TYR A 126 13.81 3.99 -21.71
C TYR A 126 14.10 5.32 -22.39
N ASP A 127 15.18 5.34 -23.15
CA ASP A 127 15.56 6.45 -24.01
C ASP A 127 15.26 6.09 -25.47
N THR A 128 15.00 7.11 -26.30
CA THR A 128 14.74 6.93 -27.74
C THR A 128 15.80 7.65 -28.56
N SER A 129 17.03 7.12 -28.53
CA SER A 129 18.20 7.80 -29.11
C SER A 129 18.37 7.56 -30.62
N SER A 130 17.57 6.68 -31.23
CA SER A 130 17.75 6.26 -32.64
C SER A 130 16.46 5.75 -33.32
N GLY A 131 15.30 6.21 -32.84
CA GLY A 131 13.99 5.71 -33.31
C GLY A 131 13.61 4.32 -32.77
N LYS A 132 14.49 3.71 -31.95
CA LYS A 132 14.21 2.52 -31.16
C LYS A 132 14.34 2.85 -29.68
N ALA A 133 13.43 2.30 -28.88
CA ALA A 133 13.50 2.39 -27.43
C ALA A 133 14.65 1.53 -26.91
N VAL A 134 15.47 2.09 -26.01
CA VAL A 134 16.58 1.41 -25.33
C VAL A 134 16.40 1.57 -23.83
N LEU A 135 16.51 0.47 -23.08
CA LEU A 135 16.25 0.47 -21.65
C LEU A 135 17.28 1.30 -20.87
N ASN A 136 16.80 2.16 -19.98
CA ASN A 136 17.63 2.95 -19.08
C ASN A 136 17.91 2.16 -17.79
N TYR A 137 19.11 1.59 -17.70
CA TYR A 137 19.50 0.73 -16.58
C TYR A 137 19.61 1.44 -15.22
N GLU A 138 19.93 2.74 -15.20
CA GLU A 138 20.01 3.50 -13.95
C GLU A 138 18.61 3.69 -13.34
N LYS A 139 17.65 4.07 -14.19
CA LYS A 139 16.24 4.22 -13.80
C LYS A 139 15.62 2.88 -13.44
N LEU A 140 15.99 1.81 -14.16
CA LEU A 140 15.60 0.44 -13.83
C LEU A 140 16.09 0.02 -12.43
N ALA A 141 17.34 0.31 -12.10
CA ALA A 141 17.90 0.00 -10.79
C ALA A 141 17.15 0.74 -9.66
N LYS A 142 16.79 2.01 -9.87
CA LYS A 142 15.99 2.81 -8.93
C LYS A 142 14.58 2.25 -8.73
N LEU A 143 13.93 1.81 -9.80
CA LEU A 143 12.64 1.11 -9.72
C LEU A 143 12.75 -0.17 -8.89
N VAL A 144 13.77 -0.99 -9.18
CA VAL A 144 13.99 -2.25 -8.48
C VAL A 144 14.32 -2.01 -6.99
N GLN A 145 15.06 -0.96 -6.65
CA GLN A 145 15.27 -0.56 -5.25
C GLN A 145 13.96 -0.21 -4.57
N ARG A 146 13.08 0.58 -5.22
CA ARG A 146 11.78 0.95 -4.67
C ARG A 146 10.89 -0.28 -4.41
N ILE A 147 10.92 -1.27 -5.29
CA ILE A 147 10.20 -2.54 -5.12
C ILE A 147 10.72 -3.33 -3.91
N LYS A 148 12.03 -3.25 -3.61
CA LYS A 148 12.66 -3.98 -2.50
C LYS A 148 12.41 -3.38 -1.12
N PHE A 149 12.34 -2.05 -1.02
CA PHE A 149 12.10 -1.35 0.25
C PHE A 149 10.76 -1.71 0.92
N GLU A 150 9.88 -2.45 0.24
CA GLU A 150 8.62 -2.93 0.80
C GLU A 150 8.74 -4.20 1.65
N ASP A 151 9.73 -5.05 1.35
CA ASP A 151 9.83 -6.39 1.90
C ASP A 151 11.31 -6.76 2.08
N GLU A 152 11.94 -6.15 3.08
CA GLU A 152 13.36 -6.37 3.43
C GLU A 152 13.67 -7.80 3.89
N ASP A 153 12.63 -8.59 4.20
CA ASP A 153 12.72 -9.88 4.89
C ASP A 153 12.18 -11.08 4.07
N ILE A 154 11.98 -10.92 2.75
CA ILE A 154 11.54 -12.01 1.86
C ILE A 154 12.59 -12.35 0.80
N SER A 155 12.68 -13.62 0.41
CA SER A 155 13.62 -14.05 -0.65
C SER A 155 13.30 -13.39 -2.00
N GLY A 156 14.31 -13.28 -2.87
CA GLY A 156 14.15 -12.66 -4.19
C GLY A 156 13.06 -13.33 -5.05
N GLU A 157 12.90 -14.63 -4.92
CA GLU A 157 11.86 -15.41 -5.60
C GLU A 157 10.46 -15.09 -5.06
N ALA A 158 10.32 -14.98 -3.74
CA ALA A 158 9.07 -14.59 -3.10
C ALA A 158 8.69 -13.14 -3.45
N LEU A 159 9.68 -12.24 -3.53
CA LEU A 159 9.46 -10.86 -3.97
C LEU A 159 8.98 -10.83 -5.42
N LEU A 160 9.59 -11.60 -6.33
CA LEU A 160 9.16 -11.70 -7.72
C LEU A 160 7.71 -12.19 -7.85
N ALA A 161 7.35 -13.22 -7.10
CA ALA A 161 5.99 -13.76 -7.10
C ALA A 161 4.97 -12.72 -6.59
N ARG A 162 5.30 -12.02 -5.51
CA ARG A 162 4.44 -10.99 -4.90
C ARG A 162 4.28 -9.77 -5.81
N GLN A 163 5.35 -9.34 -6.46
CA GLN A 163 5.38 -8.14 -7.29
C GLN A 163 5.02 -8.41 -8.75
N LYS A 164 4.63 -9.64 -9.08
CA LYS A 164 4.26 -10.06 -10.44
C LYS A 164 3.28 -9.10 -11.10
N PHE A 165 2.20 -8.72 -10.41
CA PHE A 165 1.21 -7.77 -10.92
C PHE A 165 1.84 -6.42 -11.30
N ASN A 166 2.71 -5.90 -10.43
CA ASN A 166 3.36 -4.63 -10.65
C ASN A 166 4.33 -4.68 -11.84
N ILE A 167 5.15 -5.72 -11.92
CA ILE A 167 6.11 -5.94 -13.00
C ILE A 167 5.40 -6.10 -14.34
N GLU A 168 4.34 -6.92 -14.39
CA GLU A 168 3.54 -7.14 -15.61
C GLU A 168 2.80 -5.88 -16.06
N THR A 169 2.29 -5.09 -15.12
CA THR A 169 1.62 -3.81 -15.41
C THR A 169 2.57 -2.84 -16.10
N ILE A 170 3.79 -2.66 -15.56
CA ILE A 170 4.81 -1.79 -16.18
C ILE A 170 5.19 -2.34 -17.56
N GLN A 171 5.50 -3.63 -17.65
CA GLN A 171 5.90 -4.27 -18.90
C GLN A 171 4.84 -4.12 -19.99
N SER A 172 3.55 -4.17 -19.64
CA SER A 172 2.45 -4.04 -20.60
C SER A 172 2.46 -2.70 -21.35
N ARG A 173 2.95 -1.64 -20.69
CA ARG A 173 2.97 -0.25 -21.17
C ARG A 173 4.29 0.16 -21.82
N LEU A 174 5.31 -0.71 -21.84
CA LEU A 174 6.58 -0.47 -22.51
C LEU A 174 6.49 -0.72 -24.03
N PRO A 175 7.37 -0.11 -24.84
CA PRO A 175 7.58 -0.47 -26.25
C PRO A 175 7.87 -1.96 -26.42
N LYS A 176 7.32 -2.58 -27.48
CA LYS A 176 7.35 -4.05 -27.69
C LYS A 176 8.77 -4.62 -27.70
N GLU A 177 9.70 -3.83 -28.22
CA GLU A 177 11.11 -4.16 -28.45
C GLU A 177 11.85 -4.41 -27.13
N ILE A 178 11.50 -3.69 -26.07
CA ILE A 178 12.19 -3.75 -24.77
C ILE A 178 11.43 -4.56 -23.71
N LYS A 179 10.21 -5.03 -24.00
CA LYS A 179 9.39 -5.77 -23.01
C LYS A 179 10.10 -7.00 -22.46
N LYS A 180 10.81 -7.74 -23.31
CA LYS A 180 11.53 -8.95 -22.91
C LYS A 180 12.76 -8.59 -22.07
N GLU A 181 13.58 -7.67 -22.58
CA GLU A 181 14.78 -7.19 -21.89
C GLU A 181 14.47 -6.62 -20.51
N PHE A 182 13.42 -5.80 -20.38
CA PHE A 182 12.93 -5.30 -19.10
C PHE A 182 12.64 -6.42 -18.11
N ARG A 183 11.84 -7.42 -18.50
CA ARG A 183 11.47 -8.54 -17.64
C ARG A 183 12.70 -9.30 -17.17
N ASP A 184 13.58 -9.65 -18.10
CA ASP A 184 14.78 -10.44 -17.81
C ASP A 184 15.70 -9.69 -16.85
N LYS A 185 15.87 -8.37 -17.06
CA LYS A 185 16.73 -7.52 -16.22
C LYS A 185 16.14 -7.20 -14.86
N VAL A 186 14.82 -7.02 -14.73
CA VAL A 186 14.17 -6.87 -13.43
C VAL A 186 14.32 -8.14 -12.60
N SER A 187 14.05 -9.31 -13.19
CA SER A 187 14.24 -10.60 -12.53
C SER A 187 15.67 -10.79 -12.08
N GLN A 188 16.63 -10.51 -12.97
CA GLN A 188 18.05 -10.57 -12.66
C GLN A 188 18.42 -9.61 -11.51
N LEU A 189 18.05 -8.33 -11.58
CA LEU A 189 18.43 -7.34 -10.55
C LEU A 189 17.76 -7.58 -9.20
N ILE A 190 16.58 -8.21 -9.18
CA ILE A 190 15.96 -8.67 -7.95
C ILE A 190 16.79 -9.84 -7.41
N LEU A 191 16.93 -10.93 -8.16
CA LEU A 191 17.66 -12.12 -7.72
C LEU A 191 19.12 -11.82 -7.32
N ASP A 192 19.89 -11.09 -8.14
CA ASP A 192 21.31 -10.74 -7.89
C ASP A 192 21.50 -9.88 -6.65
N SER A 193 20.54 -9.02 -6.32
CA SER A 193 20.60 -8.24 -5.09
C SER A 193 20.27 -9.05 -3.85
N PHE A 194 19.42 -10.06 -4.01
CA PHE A 194 19.17 -11.03 -2.97
C PHE A 194 20.35 -11.95 -2.85
N ILE A 195 21.09 -12.34 -3.89
CA ILE A 195 22.39 -13.05 -3.73
C ILE A 195 23.40 -12.25 -2.86
N LYS A 196 23.30 -10.91 -2.83
CA LYS A 196 24.10 -10.05 -1.94
C LYS A 196 23.55 -9.95 -0.50
N SER A 197 22.24 -10.04 -0.30
CA SER A 197 21.59 -10.06 1.04
C SER A 197 21.38 -11.47 1.60
N ASP A 198 21.37 -12.49 0.76
CA ASP A 198 21.25 -13.91 1.02
C ASP A 198 22.61 -14.50 1.40
N LYS A 199 23.71 -13.76 1.20
CA LYS A 199 24.91 -13.98 2.02
C LYS A 199 24.65 -13.73 3.52
N LEU A 200 23.71 -12.83 3.85
CA LEU A 200 23.26 -12.57 5.23
C LEU A 200 22.18 -13.57 5.68
N GLY A 201 21.36 -14.07 4.75
CA GLY A 201 20.43 -15.20 4.96
C GLY A 201 21.14 -16.55 5.14
N GLU A 202 22.16 -16.84 4.35
CA GLU A 202 23.09 -17.96 4.54
C GLU A 202 23.75 -17.86 5.92
N LEU A 203 24.19 -16.67 6.36
CA LEU A 203 24.69 -16.48 7.73
C LEU A 203 23.65 -16.82 8.81
N HIS A 204 22.36 -16.53 8.56
CA HIS A 204 21.28 -16.82 9.50
C HIS A 204 21.07 -18.31 9.73
N TYR A 205 21.14 -19.15 8.68
CA TYR A 205 20.95 -20.61 8.79
C TYR A 205 22.26 -21.40 8.87
N ARG A 206 23.41 -20.75 8.65
CA ARG A 206 24.73 -21.39 8.74
C ARG A 206 25.07 -21.73 10.18
N PHE A 207 24.80 -20.84 11.13
CA PHE A 207 25.18 -21.05 12.54
C PHE A 207 24.12 -21.75 13.38
N ILE A 208 22.93 -22.02 12.84
CA ILE A 208 21.82 -22.65 13.58
C ILE A 208 21.08 -23.69 12.76
N PHE A 209 20.50 -24.68 13.44
CA PHE A 209 19.55 -25.64 12.89
C PHE A 209 18.35 -25.78 13.84
N ILE A 210 17.25 -26.34 13.34
CA ILE A 210 16.03 -26.58 14.13
C ILE A 210 16.03 -28.04 14.57
N ASP A 211 15.84 -28.27 15.87
CA ASP A 211 15.72 -29.60 16.46
C ASP A 211 14.55 -29.59 17.46
N ASN A 212 13.55 -30.43 17.21
CA ASN A 212 12.29 -30.48 17.97
C ASN A 212 11.62 -29.11 18.18
N GLY A 213 11.67 -28.25 17.16
CA GLY A 213 11.03 -26.93 17.19
C GLY A 213 11.83 -25.84 17.91
N ASN A 214 13.02 -26.15 18.42
CA ASN A 214 13.92 -25.17 19.05
C ASN A 214 15.14 -24.90 18.17
N TYR A 215 15.64 -23.66 18.20
CA TYR A 215 16.90 -23.32 17.56
C TYR A 215 18.07 -23.93 18.33
N ARG A 216 19.02 -24.52 17.61
CA ARG A 216 20.28 -25.04 18.17
C ARG A 216 21.44 -24.56 17.33
N ILE A 217 22.59 -24.39 17.97
CA ILE A 217 23.81 -23.89 17.33
C ILE A 217 24.53 -24.99 16.53
N ASN A 218 24.88 -24.67 15.28
CA ASN A 218 25.78 -25.46 14.45
C ASN A 218 27.25 -25.12 14.78
N LYS A 219 27.85 -25.89 15.68
CA LYS A 219 29.23 -25.68 16.15
C LYS A 219 30.28 -25.74 15.04
N ASP A 220 30.09 -26.62 14.05
CA ASP A 220 31.05 -26.79 12.96
C ASP A 220 31.14 -25.53 12.08
N GLU A 221 30.01 -24.89 11.86
CA GLU A 221 29.96 -23.64 11.09
C GLU A 221 30.51 -22.45 11.87
N ILE A 222 30.28 -22.39 13.19
CA ILE A 222 30.95 -21.40 14.05
C ILE A 222 32.46 -21.62 14.04
N LYS A 223 32.93 -22.87 14.10
CA LYS A 223 34.36 -23.19 14.03
C LYS A 223 34.97 -22.70 12.71
N LYS A 224 34.35 -23.01 11.56
CA LYS A 224 34.80 -22.50 10.26
C LYS A 224 34.82 -20.97 10.20
N PHE A 225 33.85 -20.32 10.84
CA PHE A 225 33.81 -18.87 10.94
C PHE A 225 34.95 -18.32 11.82
N ALA A 226 35.21 -18.92 12.97
CA ALA A 226 36.35 -18.57 13.83
C ALA A 226 37.69 -18.71 13.09
N GLU A 227 37.91 -19.85 12.42
CA GLU A 227 39.10 -20.11 11.61
C GLU A 227 39.27 -19.07 10.50
N HIS A 228 38.17 -18.66 9.86
CA HIS A 228 38.18 -17.61 8.85
C HIS A 228 38.63 -16.26 9.41
N LEU A 229 38.13 -15.85 10.58
CA LEU A 229 38.54 -14.60 11.24
C LEU A 229 40.02 -14.66 11.64
N ILE A 230 40.46 -15.76 12.25
CA ILE A 230 41.85 -15.97 12.64
C ILE A 230 42.78 -15.91 11.42
N SER A 231 42.38 -16.50 10.29
CA SER A 231 43.18 -16.51 9.05
C SER A 231 43.44 -15.11 8.48
N LYS A 232 42.58 -14.15 8.80
CA LYS A 232 42.67 -12.75 8.35
C LYS A 232 43.26 -11.82 9.40
N LEU A 233 43.56 -12.31 10.60
CA LEU A 233 43.99 -11.50 11.73
C LEU A 233 45.44 -11.04 11.55
N PRO A 234 45.73 -9.73 11.62
CA PRO A 234 47.10 -9.25 11.65
C PRO A 234 47.85 -9.72 12.91
N TYR A 235 49.17 -9.87 12.82
CA TYR A 235 49.97 -10.36 13.95
C TYR A 235 49.85 -9.43 15.17
N GLY A 236 49.48 -10.00 16.32
CA GLY A 236 49.32 -9.25 17.57
C GLY A 236 47.99 -8.53 17.74
N HIS A 237 47.03 -8.73 16.83
CA HIS A 237 45.68 -8.19 16.94
C HIS A 237 44.72 -9.16 17.63
N ASP A 238 43.57 -8.64 18.07
CA ASP A 238 42.52 -9.39 18.75
C ASP A 238 41.28 -9.56 17.86
N VAL A 239 40.77 -10.79 17.75
CA VAL A 239 39.66 -11.13 16.85
C VAL A 239 38.39 -10.35 17.19
N PHE A 240 38.02 -10.26 18.47
CA PHE A 240 36.78 -9.60 18.88
C PHE A 240 36.85 -8.09 18.75
N THR A 241 38.06 -7.53 18.79
CA THR A 241 38.28 -6.10 18.57
C THR A 241 38.23 -5.76 17.08
N ASP A 242 39.01 -6.46 16.25
CA ASP A 242 39.19 -6.12 14.83
C ASP A 242 38.01 -6.55 13.95
N PHE A 243 37.33 -7.64 14.31
CA PHE A 243 36.19 -8.16 13.55
C PHE A 243 34.85 -7.89 14.26
N ASN A 244 34.78 -6.92 15.17
CA ASN A 244 33.57 -6.61 15.93
C ASN A 244 32.35 -6.35 15.04
N ASP A 245 32.51 -5.65 13.91
CA ASP A 245 31.41 -5.37 12.98
C ASP A 245 30.92 -6.65 12.27
N GLU A 246 31.83 -7.55 11.88
CA GLU A 246 31.50 -8.82 11.22
C GLU A 246 30.81 -9.77 12.21
N ILE A 247 31.32 -9.88 13.44
CA ILE A 247 30.74 -10.66 14.53
C ILE A 247 29.36 -10.10 14.92
N SER A 248 29.22 -8.77 15.01
CA SER A 248 27.95 -8.12 15.31
C SER A 248 26.90 -8.38 14.24
N LYS A 249 27.29 -8.41 12.96
CA LYS A 249 26.39 -8.76 11.85
C LYS A 249 25.95 -10.22 11.93
N ALA A 250 26.88 -11.15 12.16
CA ALA A 250 26.57 -12.57 12.36
C ALA A 250 25.65 -12.80 13.57
N MET A 251 25.87 -12.08 14.67
CA MET A 251 25.04 -12.19 15.87
C MET A 251 23.62 -11.64 15.66
N LYS A 252 23.46 -10.57 14.87
CA LYS A 252 22.14 -10.02 14.51
C LYS A 252 21.35 -10.98 13.63
N SER A 253 22.02 -11.79 12.81
CA SER A 253 21.40 -12.84 12.01
C SER A 253 21.12 -14.12 12.79
N ILE A 254 21.15 -14.14 14.12
CA ILE A 254 20.83 -15.33 14.93
C ILE A 254 19.65 -15.00 15.87
N PRO A 255 18.71 -15.93 16.08
CA PRO A 255 17.64 -15.79 17.07
C PRO A 255 18.16 -15.46 18.47
N SER A 256 17.51 -14.53 19.16
CA SER A 256 18.02 -13.95 20.43
C SER A 256 18.26 -14.96 21.54
N ASP A 257 17.48 -16.05 21.54
CA ASP A 257 17.53 -17.18 22.46
C ASP A 257 18.84 -17.99 22.36
N VAL A 258 19.50 -18.00 21.20
CA VAL A 258 20.75 -18.77 20.99
C VAL A 258 21.98 -17.91 20.72
N ARG A 259 21.85 -16.58 20.77
CA ARG A 259 23.00 -15.64 20.61
C ARG A 259 24.08 -15.83 21.68
N GLY A 260 23.68 -16.12 22.92
CA GLY A 260 24.62 -16.39 24.01
C GLY A 260 25.47 -17.63 23.73
N ASP A 261 24.84 -18.70 23.24
CA ASP A 261 25.51 -19.94 22.86
C ASP A 261 26.43 -19.72 21.65
N PHE A 262 26.01 -18.96 20.64
CA PHE A 262 26.86 -18.56 19.53
C PHE A 262 28.14 -17.89 20.04
N MET A 263 28.01 -16.87 20.91
CA MET A 263 29.17 -16.14 21.42
C MET A 263 30.09 -17.00 22.28
N SER A 264 29.51 -17.86 23.12
CA SER A 264 30.28 -18.79 23.95
C SER A 264 31.12 -19.75 23.10
N ASN A 265 30.53 -20.33 22.04
CA ASN A 265 31.25 -21.21 21.13
C ASN A 265 32.28 -20.46 20.29
N LEU A 266 31.98 -19.24 19.81
CA LEU A 266 32.93 -18.43 19.05
C LEU A 266 34.15 -18.07 19.91
N HIS A 267 33.94 -17.64 21.15
CA HIS A 267 35.03 -17.37 22.09
C HIS A 267 35.85 -18.63 22.38
N HIS A 268 35.19 -19.78 22.54
CA HIS A 268 35.87 -21.06 22.69
C HIS A 268 36.74 -21.42 21.48
N PHE A 269 36.29 -21.23 20.24
CA PHE A 269 37.11 -21.54 19.07
C PHE A 269 38.21 -20.52 18.79
N VAL A 270 38.05 -19.27 19.24
CA VAL A 270 39.07 -18.22 19.07
C VAL A 270 40.21 -18.36 20.09
N TYR A 271 39.89 -18.67 21.35
CA TYR A 271 40.89 -18.68 22.43
C TYR A 271 41.09 -20.04 23.10
N GLY A 272 40.15 -20.97 22.95
CA GLY A 272 40.26 -22.34 23.44
C GLY A 272 41.17 -23.15 22.54
N LYS A 273 42.28 -23.62 23.11
CA LYS A 273 43.11 -24.67 22.52
C LYS A 273 42.46 -26.03 22.66
#